data_AF-A0A6G2DNT6-F1
#
_entry.id   AF-A0A6G2DNT6-F1
#
_cell.length_a   1.000
_cell.length_b   1.000
_cell.length_c   1.000
_cell.angle_alpha   90.00
_cell.angle_beta   90.00
_cell.angle_gamma   90.00
#
_symmetry.space_group_name_H-M   'P 1'
#
loop_
_entity.id
_entity.type
_entity.pdbx_description
1 polymer ?
#
loop_
_entity_poly.entity_id
_entity_poly.type
_entity_poly.pdbx_seq_one_letter_code
_entity_poly.pdbx_strand_id
1 'polypeptide(L)' 'MISIEHLTKSFGQRTVFQDLSLQFTEGKVYALIGNSGCGKTTLLNILAKLEPYEKGSISYQGQELKQIKQH' A
#
# COMPACT_ATOMS: atom_id res chain seq x y z
N MET A 1 -12.80 2.90 -4.32
CA MET A 1 -12.33 2.56 -2.95
C MET A 1 -11.04 1.75 -3.01
N ILE A 2 -10.03 2.04 -2.19
CA ILE A 2 -8.84 1.19 -2.00
C ILE A 2 -8.87 0.62 -0.58
N SER A 3 -8.67 -0.69 -0.42
CA SER A 3 -8.49 -1.36 0.87
C SER A 3 -7.10 -1.97 0.95
N ILE A 4 -6.43 -1.81 2.08
CA ILE A 4 -5.15 -2.44 2.42
C ILE A 4 -5.38 -3.20 3.71
N GLU A 5 -5.05 -4.49 3.72
CA GLU A 5 -5.24 -5.35 4.87
C GLU A 5 -3.93 -6.08 5.20
N HIS A 6 -3.47 -5.90 6.44
CA HIS A 6 -2.34 -6.62 7.02
C HIS A 6 -1.03 -6.50 6.21
N LEU A 7 -0.80 -5.33 5.60
CA LEU A 7 0.34 -5.09 4.74
C LEU A 7 1.65 -5.15 5.53
N THR A 8 2.55 -6.03 5.09
CA THR A 8 3.92 -6.13 5.61
C THR A 8 4.92 -5.90 4.50
N LYS A 9 5.89 -5.03 4.76
CA LYS A 9 6.98 -4.70 3.84
C LYS A 9 8.28 -4.47 4.60
N SER A 10 9.34 -5.09 4.12
CA SER A 10 10.69 -4.98 4.65
C SER A 10 11.70 -4.68 3.53
N PHE A 11 12.78 -4.00 3.88
CA PHE A 11 13.98 -3.88 3.06
C PHE A 11 15.17 -4.42 3.85
N GLY A 12 15.63 -5.62 3.50
CA GLY A 12 16.62 -6.35 4.30
C GLY A 12 16.08 -6.59 5.71
N GLN A 13 16.82 -6.12 6.73
CA GLN A 13 16.42 -6.24 8.13
C GLN A 13 15.47 -5.12 8.62
N ARG A 14 15.18 -4.12 7.78
CA ARG A 14 14.34 -2.99 8.17
C ARG A 14 12.89 -3.21 7.75
N THR A 15 12.01 -3.40 8.73
CA THR A 15 10.56 -3.40 8.50
C THR A 15 10.06 -1.96 8.31
N VAL A 16 9.42 -1.69 7.19
CA VAL A 16 8.79 -0.39 6.87
C VAL A 16 7.32 -0.39 7.26
N PHE A 17 6.62 -1.48 6.97
CA PHE A 17 5.25 -1.71 7.39
C PHE A 17 5.16 -3.05 8.11
N GLN A 18 4.52 -3.04 9.28
CA GLN A 18 4.21 -4.23 10.05
C GLN A 18 2.71 -4.24 10.28
N ASP A 19 2.01 -5.14 9.58
CA ASP A 19 0.57 -5.34 9.76
C ASP A 19 -0.29 -4.08 9.55
N LEU A 20 0.02 -3.30 8.50
CA LEU A 20 -0.68 -2.05 8.21
C LEU A 20 -2.03 -2.31 7.52
N SER A 21 -3.11 -1.81 8.10
CA SER A 21 -4.45 -1.82 7.49
C SER A 21 -5.00 -0.41 7.33
N LEU A 22 -5.45 -0.07 6.12
CA LEU A 22 -5.94 1.26 5.75
C LEU A 22 -7.07 1.17 4.73
N GLN A 23 -7.98 2.15 4.74
CA GLN A 23 -9.04 2.26 3.74
C GLN A 23 -9.12 3.69 3.18
N PHE A 24 -9.16 3.78 1.86
CA PHE A 24 -9.35 5.03 1.13
C PHE A 24 -10.70 5.00 0.39
N THR A 25 -11.60 5.89 0.79
CA THR A 25 -12.91 6.05 0.16
C THR A 25 -12.79 6.84 -1.13
N GLU A 26 -13.63 6.52 -2.10
CA GLU A 26 -13.75 7.28 -3.34
C GLU A 26 -14.27 8.71 -3.09
N GLY A 27 -13.83 9.66 -3.92
CA GLY A 27 -14.22 11.07 -3.82
C GLY A 27 -13.54 11.86 -2.69
N LYS A 28 -12.59 11.25 -1.96
CA LYS A 28 -11.84 11.93 -0.89
C LYS A 28 -10.40 12.22 -1.31
N VAL A 29 -9.86 13.31 -0.77
CA VAL A 29 -8.45 13.67 -0.86
C VAL A 29 -7.76 13.31 0.45
N TYR A 30 -6.65 12.59 0.36
CA TYR A 30 -5.88 12.14 1.51
C TYR A 30 -4.46 12.71 1.46
N ALA A 31 -3.97 13.18 2.61
CA ALA A 31 -2.58 13.60 2.78
C ALA A 31 -1.80 12.49 3.51
N LEU A 32 -0.70 12.04 2.90
CA LEU A 32 0.22 11.09 3.52
C LEU A 32 1.38 11.87 4.17
N ILE A 33 1.38 11.93 5.50
CA ILE A 33 2.33 12.74 6.29
C ILE A 33 3.25 11.87 7.15
N GLY A 34 4.41 12.42 7.52
CA GLY A 34 5.39 11.75 8.39
C GLY A 34 6.84 12.05 8.00
N ASN A 35 7.80 11.69 8.86
CA ASN A 35 9.22 11.97 8.67
C ASN A 35 9.81 11.28 7.43
N SER A 36 10.96 11.75 6.94
CA SER A 36 11.68 11.06 5.87
C SER A 36 12.01 9.62 6.27
N GLY A 37 11.84 8.67 5.34
CA GLY A 37 12.08 7.25 5.59
C GLY A 37 10.98 6.49 6.36
N CYS A 38 9.85 7.11 6.69
CA CYS A 38 8.74 6.41 7.37
C CYS A 38 7.87 5.53 6.44
N GLY A 39 8.22 5.42 5.16
CA GLY A 39 7.53 4.52 4.21
C GLY A 39 6.54 5.20 3.26
N LYS A 40 6.36 6.53 3.28
CA LYS A 40 5.35 7.20 2.42
C LYS A 40 5.47 6.86 0.93
N THR A 41 6.66 7.06 0.35
CA THR A 41 6.93 6.70 -1.04
C THR A 41 6.79 5.20 -1.27
N THR A 42 7.17 4.36 -0.30
CA THR A 42 6.98 2.91 -0.36
C THR A 42 5.50 2.54 -0.48
N LEU A 43 4.62 3.15 0.33
CA LEU A 43 3.17 2.91 0.23
C LEU A 43 2.63 3.31 -1.13
N LEU A 44 2.99 4.50 -1.64
CA LEU A 44 2.56 4.97 -2.95
C LEU A 44 3.08 4.07 -4.08
N ASN A 45 4.33 3.63 -4.02
CA ASN A 45 4.91 2.71 -5.00
C ASN A 45 4.23 1.34 -4.97
N ILE A 46 3.90 0.81 -3.78
CA ILE A 46 3.13 -0.43 -3.64
C ILE A 46 1.76 -0.29 -4.30
N LEU A 47 1.03 0.80 -4.01
CA LEU A 47 -0.27 1.08 -4.62
C LEU A 47 -0.18 1.25 -6.13
N ALA A 48 0.91 1.83 -6.63
CA ALA A 48 1.21 1.98 -8.06
C ALA A 48 1.77 0.70 -8.71
N LYS A 49 1.93 -0.40 -7.95
CA LYS A 49 2.54 -1.67 -8.38
C LYS A 49 4.01 -1.55 -8.84
N LEU A 50 4.70 -0.53 -8.38
CA LEU A 50 6.13 -0.31 -8.65
C LEU A 50 7.02 -0.98 -7.61
N GLU A 51 6.46 -1.40 -6.48
CA GLU A 51 7.18 -2.05 -5.38
C GLU A 51 6.39 -3.27 -4.87
N PRO A 52 6.99 -4.46 -4.77
CA PRO A 52 6.33 -5.63 -4.19
C PRO A 52 6.25 -5.54 -2.66
N TYR A 53 5.40 -6.37 -2.07
CA TYR A 53 5.23 -6.52 -0.62
C TYR A 53 5.17 -8.00 -0.22
N GLU A 54 5.47 -8.30 1.05
CA GLU A 54 5.62 -9.69 1.52
C GLU A 54 4.31 -10.32 1.95
N LYS A 55 3.46 -9.58 2.67
CA LYS A 55 2.20 -10.09 3.24
C LYS A 55 1.07 -9.07 3.13
N GLY A 56 -0.16 -9.57 3.26
CA GLY A 56 -1.39 -8.79 3.19
C GLY A 56 -2.04 -8.83 1.82
N SER A 57 -3.12 -8.06 1.67
CA SER A 57 -3.86 -7.87 0.44
C SER A 57 -4.13 -6.38 0.19
N ILE A 58 -4.25 -6.03 -1.09
CA ILE A 58 -4.64 -4.69 -1.50
C ILE A 58 -5.70 -4.84 -2.59
N SER A 59 -6.83 -4.18 -2.43
CA SER A 59 -7.91 -4.19 -3.42
C SER A 59 -8.25 -2.77 -3.88
N TYR A 60 -8.62 -2.65 -5.15
CA TYR A 60 -9.18 -1.44 -5.76
C TYR A 60 -10.57 -1.76 -6.31
N GLN A 61 -11.58 -1.03 -5.83
CA GLN A 61 -12.99 -1.26 -6.16
C GLN A 61 -13.42 -2.73 -6.00
N GLY A 62 -12.93 -3.38 -4.94
CA GLY A 62 -13.25 -4.78 -4.63
C GLY A 62 -12.48 -5.82 -5.46
N GLN A 63 -11.62 -5.39 -6.39
CA GLN A 63 -10.76 -6.29 -7.15
C GLN A 63 -9.34 -6.31 -6.57
N GLU A 64 -8.76 -7.49 -6.44
CA GLU A 64 -7.37 -7.65 -6.01
C GLU A 64 -6.43 -6.89 -6.93
N LEU A 65 -5.60 -6.03 -6.35
CA LEU A 65 -4.71 -5.14 -7.08
C LEU A 65 -3.78 -5.94 -8.01
N LYS A 66 -3.33 -7.13 -7.58
CA LYS A 66 -2.48 -8.05 -8.36
C LYS A 66 -3.13 -8.53 -9.66
N GLN A 67 -4.46 -8.56 -9.76
CA GLN A 67 -5.21 -9.10 -10.91
C GLN A 67 -5.55 -8.03 -11.95
N ILE A 68 -5.49 -6.75 -11.58
CA ILE A 68 -5.80 -5.64 -12.49
C ILE A 68 -4.68 -5.54 -13.54
N LYS A 69 -5.02 -5.64 -14.82
CA LYS A 69 -4.04 -5.49 -15.91
C LYS A 69 -3.43 -4.09 -15.88
N GLN A 70 -2.11 -4.02 -16.04
CA GLN A 70 -1.46 -2.75 -16.39
C GLN A 70 -1.82 -2.46 -17.84
N HIS A 71 -2.36 -1.27 -18.09
CA HIS A 71 -2.54 -0.74 -19.45
C HIS A 71 -1.19 -0.26 -20.00
#